data_AF-A0A258N0Y3-F1
#
_entry.id   AF-A0A258N0Y3-F1
#
_cell.length_a   1.000
_cell.length_b   1.000
_cell.length_c   1.000
_cell.angle_alpha   90.00
_cell.angle_beta   90.00
_cell.angle_gamma   90.00
#
_symmetry.space_group_name_H-M   'P 1'
#
loop_
_entity.id
_entity.type
_entity.pdbx_description
1 polymer ?
#
loop_
_entity_poly.entity_id
_entity_poly.type
_entity_poly.pdbx_seq_one_letter_code
_entity_poly.pdbx_strand_id
1 'polypeptide(L)' 'MELNKYSKTITLDPTQPAAQAMFYGIGLTDEDLHKAQVGVVSMGYDGNTCNMHLNDLAVKVKKG' A
#
# COMPACT_ATOMS: atom_id res chain seq x y z
N MET A 1 -1.20 14.63 15.03
CA MET A 1 -1.49 14.74 13.58
C MET A 1 -1.94 13.37 13.13
N GLU A 2 -3.07 13.26 12.44
CA GLU A 2 -3.57 11.99 11.92
C GLU A 2 -2.84 11.66 10.61
N LEU A 3 -2.15 10.51 10.54
CA LEU A 3 -1.27 10.16 9.41
C LEU A 3 -2.02 9.46 8.27
N ASN A 4 -3.15 8.82 8.54
CA ASN A 4 -3.93 8.01 7.61
C ASN A 4 -5.16 8.76 7.05
N LYS A 5 -5.02 10.08 6.80
CA LYS A 5 -6.11 10.99 6.40
C LYS A 5 -7.06 10.42 5.32
N TYR A 6 -6.49 9.73 4.33
CA TYR A 6 -7.25 9.12 3.23
C TYR A 6 -7.56 7.65 3.47
N SER A 7 -6.58 6.83 3.85
CA SER A 7 -6.79 5.38 3.97
C SER A 7 -7.82 5.01 5.05
N LYS A 8 -7.98 5.82 6.09
CA LYS A 8 -9.00 5.59 7.13
C LYS A 8 -10.42 5.51 6.59
N THR A 9 -10.71 6.13 5.45
CA THR A 9 -12.05 6.07 4.85
C THR A 9 -12.40 4.66 4.44
N ILE A 10 -11.44 3.79 4.13
CA ILE A 10 -11.68 2.40 3.71
C ILE A 10 -11.18 1.37 4.74
N THR A 11 -10.28 1.77 5.65
CA THR A 11 -9.71 0.87 6.66
C THR A 11 -10.42 0.94 8.02
N LEU A 12 -11.06 2.06 8.37
CA LEU A 12 -11.66 2.28 9.70
C LEU A 12 -13.15 2.64 9.66
N ASP A 13 -13.73 2.86 8.49
CA ASP A 13 -15.17 3.12 8.34
C ASP A 13 -15.97 1.81 8.53
N PRO A 14 -16.80 1.69 9.58
CA PRO A 14 -17.56 0.47 9.87
C PRO A 14 -18.61 0.16 8.79
N THR A 15 -18.94 1.11 7.91
CA THR A 15 -19.85 0.90 6.78
C THR A 15 -19.18 0.22 5.58
N GLN A 16 -17.86 0.00 5.62
CA GLN A 16 -17.08 -0.60 4.53
C GLN A 16 -16.38 -1.93 4.91
N PRO A 17 -17.12 -2.94 5.44
CA PRO A 17 -16.52 -4.20 5.89
C PRO A 17 -15.91 -5.02 4.75
N ALA A 18 -16.43 -4.89 3.52
CA ALA A 18 -15.89 -5.59 2.36
C ALA A 18 -14.49 -5.10 1.97
N ALA A 19 -14.21 -3.80 2.09
CA ALA A 19 -12.88 -3.25 1.84
C ALA A 19 -11.88 -3.78 2.88
N GLN A 20 -12.26 -3.77 4.16
CA GLN A 20 -11.46 -4.31 5.25
C GLN A 20 -11.15 -5.80 5.05
N ALA A 21 -12.14 -6.60 4.61
CA ALA A 21 -11.96 -8.02 4.28
C ALA A 21 -10.89 -8.25 3.20
N MET A 22 -10.85 -7.41 2.16
CA MET A 22 -9.81 -7.50 1.12
C MET A 22 -8.42 -7.17 1.66
N PHE A 23 -8.30 -6.21 2.58
CA PHE A 23 -7.03 -5.88 3.23
C PHE A 23 -6.53 -7.01 4.13
N TYR A 24 -7.41 -7.66 4.90
CA TYR A 24 -7.06 -8.89 5.62
C TYR A 24 -6.60 -10.00 4.67
N GLY A 25 -7.29 -10.17 3.53
CA GLY A 25 -6.95 -11.17 2.52
C GLY A 25 -5.54 -11.04 1.93
N ILE A 26 -4.99 -9.82 1.88
CA ILE A 26 -3.60 -9.57 1.43
C ILE A 26 -2.59 -9.51 2.60
N GLY A 27 -3.02 -9.81 3.83
CA GLY A 27 -2.16 -10.01 4.99
C GLY A 27 -2.01 -8.81 5.94
N LEU A 28 -2.86 -7.80 5.87
CA LEU A 28 -2.88 -6.73 6.88
C LEU A 28 -3.56 -7.21 8.17
N THR A 29 -3.13 -6.67 9.30
CA THR A 29 -3.75 -6.86 10.63
C THR A 29 -4.62 -5.65 11.02
N ASP A 30 -5.42 -5.77 12.08
CA ASP A 30 -6.18 -4.64 12.65
C ASP A 30 -5.26 -3.45 12.96
N GLU A 31 -4.06 -3.72 13.47
CA GLU A 31 -3.05 -2.70 13.77
C GLU A 31 -2.55 -2.01 12.49
N ASP A 32 -2.44 -2.73 11.37
CA ASP A 32 -2.06 -2.16 10.08
C ASP A 32 -3.16 -1.29 9.47
N LEU A 33 -4.44 -1.59 9.72
CA LEU A 33 -5.56 -0.77 9.26
C LEU A 33 -5.55 0.65 9.88
N HIS A 34 -4.89 0.82 11.01
CA HIS A 34 -4.70 2.12 11.67
C HIS A 34 -3.50 2.90 11.13
N LYS A 35 -2.61 2.28 10.35
CA LYS A 35 -1.45 2.94 9.74
C LYS A 35 -1.85 3.70 8.47
N ALA A 36 -0.98 4.62 8.04
CA ALA A 36 -1.12 5.26 6.74
C ALA A 36 -0.80 4.24 5.63
N GLN A 37 -1.65 4.15 4.61
CA GLN A 37 -1.34 3.35 3.43
C GLN A 37 -0.51 4.17 2.43
N VAL A 38 0.60 3.60 1.96
CA VAL A 38 1.52 4.24 1.01
C VAL A 38 1.55 3.41 -0.27
N GLY A 39 1.08 4.00 -1.39
CA GLY A 39 1.16 3.37 -2.70
C GLY A 39 2.57 3.53 -3.30
N VAL A 40 3.28 2.42 -3.50
CA VAL A 40 4.58 2.40 -4.19
C VAL A 40 4.37 2.08 -5.65
N VAL A 41 4.41 3.11 -6.51
CA VAL A 41 4.19 2.96 -7.96
C VAL A 41 5.52 2.90 -8.69
N SER A 42 5.81 1.75 -9.32
CA SER A 42 7.00 1.54 -10.15
C SER A 42 6.66 1.71 -11.62
N MET A 43 7.55 2.38 -12.36
CA MET A 43 7.51 2.44 -13.84
C MET A 43 8.50 1.44 -14.46
N GLY A 44 8.81 0.35 -13.76
CA GLY A 44 9.82 -0.62 -14.17
C GLY A 44 9.33 -1.56 -15.28
N TYR A 45 10.09 -1.64 -16.36
CA TYR A 45 9.89 -2.57 -17.47
C TYR A 45 11.22 -2.79 -18.21
N ASP A 46 11.36 -3.93 -18.91
CA ASP A 46 12.65 -4.36 -19.49
C ASP A 46 13.04 -3.67 -20.80
N GLY A 47 12.14 -2.86 -21.38
CA GLY A 47 12.31 -2.29 -22.71
C GLY A 47 13.19 -1.04 -22.76
N ASN A 48 13.66 -0.51 -21.62
CA ASN A 48 14.66 0.56 -21.60
C ASN A 48 15.57 0.49 -20.37
N THR A 49 16.78 1.01 -20.50
CA THR A 49 17.79 1.01 -19.43
C THR A 49 17.46 1.98 -18.28
N CYS A 50 16.71 3.04 -18.55
CA CYS A 50 16.27 4.02 -17.56
C CYS A 50 15.30 3.46 -16.52
N ASN A 51 14.56 2.38 -16.84
CA ASN A 51 13.44 1.88 -16.04
C ASN A 51 13.61 0.42 -15.61
N MET A 52 14.44 -0.38 -16.28
CA MET A 52 14.58 -1.82 -16.00
C MET A 52 14.94 -2.17 -14.54
N HIS A 53 15.51 -1.24 -13.77
CA HIS A 53 15.93 -1.43 -12.39
C HIS A 53 14.90 -0.97 -11.34
N LEU A 54 13.78 -0.36 -11.75
CA LEU A 54 12.85 0.29 -10.82
C LEU A 54 12.00 -0.70 -10.01
N ASN A 55 11.75 -1.91 -10.52
CA ASN A 55 11.00 -2.92 -9.77
C ASN A 55 11.79 -3.42 -8.54
N ASP A 56 13.10 -3.58 -8.66
CA ASP A 56 13.97 -3.91 -7.52
C ASP A 56 14.03 -2.76 -6.51
N LEU A 57 14.03 -1.51 -6.99
CA LEU A 57 13.97 -0.34 -6.13
C LEU A 57 12.64 -0.28 -5.35
N ALA A 58 11.51 -0.58 -6.00
CA ALA A 58 10.20 -0.61 -5.35
C ALA A 58 10.12 -1.64 -4.20
N VAL A 59 10.76 -2.81 -4.36
CA VAL A 59 10.87 -3.81 -3.28
C VAL A 59 11.67 -3.27 -2.09
N LYS A 60 12.72 -2.48 -2.33
CA LYS A 60 13.49 -1.83 -1.26
C LYS A 60 12.67 -0.73 -0.57
N VAL A 61 11.96 0.09 -1.33
CA VAL A 61 11.09 1.15 -0.80
C VAL A 61 9.99 0.56 0.09
N LYS A 62 9.39 -0.58 -0.27
CA LYS A 62 8.38 -1.26 0.57
C LYS A 62 8.89 -1.69 1.96
N LYS A 63 10.21 -1.87 2.12
CA LYS A 63 10.83 -2.28 3.40
C LYS A 63 11.16 -1.12 4.33
N GLY A 64 11.32 0.09 3.79
CA GLY A 64 11.63 1.31 4.55
C GLY A 64 10.37 1.88 5.19
#